data_AF-A0A314YEG7-F1
#
_entry.id   AF-A0A314YEG7-F1
#
_cell.length_a   1.000
_cell.length_b   1.000
_cell.length_c   1.000
_cell.angle_alpha   90.00
_cell.angle_beta   90.00
_cell.angle_gamma   90.00
#
_symmetry.space_group_name_H-M   'P 1'
#
loop_
_entity.id
_entity.type
_entity.pdbx_description
1 polymer ?
#
loop_
_entity_poly.entity_id
_entity_poly.type
_entity_poly.pdbx_seq_one_letter_code
_entity_poly.pdbx_strand_id
1 'polypeptide(L)'
;MSNLPNLSLPQSSHHFLNYATASSRFRSSSYHMKLKHLAIITSGMVHPLPGEGLAFLIAPNLTLPQGSDGQYLDLTNAASDGNPSNHLLAVELNTYKQSFDQNDNHLGININSIRSNKTVSLSDLDIQIAPNTTKFYMV
;
A
#
# COMPACT_ATOMS: atom_id res chain seq x y z
N MET A 1 33.12 5.03 18.83
CA MET A 1 32.23 4.85 17.67
C MET A 1 31.52 3.53 17.85
N SER A 2 30.28 3.55 18.33
CA SER A 2 29.49 2.34 18.61
C SER A 2 28.92 1.80 17.31
N ASN A 3 29.28 0.56 16.96
CA ASN A 3 28.68 -0.18 15.86
C ASN A 3 27.18 -0.36 16.14
N LEU A 4 26.33 0.28 15.35
CA LEU A 4 24.91 -0.04 15.33
C LEU A 4 24.73 -1.44 14.73
N PRO A 5 23.92 -2.32 15.35
CA PRO A 5 23.62 -3.61 14.77
C PRO A 5 22.93 -3.41 13.41
N ASN A 6 23.37 -4.17 12.41
CA ASN A 6 22.74 -4.27 11.11
C ASN A 6 21.36 -4.94 11.28
N LEU A 7 20.38 -4.16 11.75
CA LEU A 7 18.99 -4.56 11.76
C LEU A 7 18.52 -4.51 10.31
N SER A 8 18.43 -5.68 9.68
CA SER A 8 17.67 -5.85 8.44
C SER A 8 16.30 -5.23 8.66
N LEU A 9 15.91 -4.27 7.81
CA LEU A 9 14.56 -3.72 7.82
C LEU A 9 13.55 -4.88 7.75
N PRO A 10 12.44 -4.83 8.50
CA PRO A 10 11.40 -5.83 8.39
C PRO A 10 10.94 -5.94 6.93
N GLN A 11 11.06 -7.14 6.34
CA GLN A 11 10.53 -7.40 5.00
C GLN A 11 9.01 -7.41 5.04
N SER A 12 8.40 -6.77 4.04
CA SER A 12 6.98 -6.85 3.79
C SER A 12 6.54 -8.28 3.43
N SER A 13 5.33 -8.63 3.87
CA SER A 13 4.67 -9.86 3.45
C SER A 13 3.71 -9.55 2.32
N HIS A 14 3.72 -10.41 1.29
CA HIS A 14 2.90 -10.24 0.09
C HIS A 14 2.07 -11.47 -0.17
N HIS A 15 0.76 -11.27 -0.34
CA HIS A 15 -0.13 -12.31 -0.82
C HIS A 15 -0.66 -11.91 -2.20
N PHE A 16 -0.20 -12.63 -3.22
CA PHE A 16 -0.64 -12.45 -4.60
C PHE A 16 -1.82 -13.38 -4.88
N LEU A 17 -2.99 -12.80 -5.13
CA LEU A 17 -4.12 -13.53 -5.69
C LEU A 17 -3.98 -13.52 -7.21
N ASN A 18 -3.49 -14.64 -7.75
CA ASN A 18 -3.50 -14.89 -9.18
C ASN A 18 -4.93 -15.21 -9.62
N TYR A 19 -5.77 -14.19 -9.82
CA TYR A 19 -7.02 -14.38 -10.56
C TYR A 19 -6.67 -14.57 -12.04
N ALA A 20 -6.72 -15.82 -12.50
CA ALA A 20 -6.81 -16.13 -13.92
C ALA A 20 -8.09 -15.46 -14.47
N THR A 21 -7.92 -14.35 -15.18
CA THR A 21 -8.91 -13.69 -16.05
C THR A 21 -10.33 -13.53 -15.50
N ALA A 22 -10.57 -12.47 -14.73
CA ALA A 22 -11.84 -11.76 -14.82
C ALA A 22 -11.70 -10.70 -15.93
N SER A 23 -12.15 -11.01 -17.15
CA SER A 23 -12.33 -9.98 -18.19
C SER A 23 -13.48 -9.07 -17.78
N SER A 24 -13.25 -8.08 -16.92
CA SER A 24 -14.15 -6.93 -16.84
C SER A 24 -13.80 -5.99 -18.00
N ARG A 25 -14.65 -6.00 -19.02
CA ARG A 25 -14.57 -5.01 -20.10
C ARG A 25 -14.99 -3.65 -19.54
N PHE A 26 -14.04 -2.85 -19.04
CA PHE A 26 -14.26 -1.41 -18.90
C PHE A 26 -14.23 -0.80 -20.30
N ARG A 27 -15.40 -0.72 -20.94
CA ARG A 27 -15.57 0.02 -22.20
C ARG A 27 -15.78 1.50 -21.91
N SER A 28 -14.68 2.21 -21.77
CA SER A 28 -14.61 3.63 -22.14
C SER A 28 -13.34 3.82 -22.97
N SER A 29 -13.48 4.28 -24.20
CA SER A 29 -12.39 4.40 -25.15
C SER A 29 -11.37 5.43 -24.66
N SER A 30 -10.27 4.99 -24.04
CA SER A 30 -8.92 5.61 -24.05
C SER A 30 -7.94 4.94 -23.07
N TYR A 31 -8.40 4.13 -22.10
CA TYR A 31 -7.52 3.46 -21.13
C TYR A 31 -7.88 1.98 -20.99
N HIS A 32 -7.09 1.09 -21.61
CA HIS A 32 -7.23 -0.36 -21.41
C HIS A 32 -6.41 -0.80 -20.19
N MET A 33 -6.99 -0.73 -19.00
CA MET A 33 -6.42 -1.40 -17.82
C MET A 33 -6.87 -2.87 -17.84
N LYS A 34 -6.00 -3.78 -18.31
CA LYS A 34 -6.22 -5.22 -18.13
C LYS A 34 -5.77 -5.58 -16.72
N LEU A 35 -6.72 -5.71 -15.79
CA LEU A 35 -6.47 -6.24 -14.45
C LEU A 35 -6.05 -7.71 -14.57
N LYS A 36 -4.78 -8.01 -14.29
CA LYS A 36 -4.27 -9.39 -14.30
C LYS A 36 -4.02 -9.93 -12.90
N HIS A 37 -3.90 -9.05 -11.91
CA HIS A 37 -3.43 -9.43 -10.60
C HIS A 37 -3.95 -8.48 -9.52
N LEU A 38 -4.26 -9.05 -8.35
CA LEU A 38 -4.58 -8.34 -7.13
C LEU A 38 -3.62 -8.84 -6.04
N ALA A 39 -2.97 -7.92 -5.34
CA ALA A 39 -2.09 -8.23 -4.22
C ALA A 39 -2.61 -7.58 -2.95
N ILE A 40 -2.41 -8.25 -1.81
CA ILE A 40 -2.44 -7.64 -0.49
C ILE A 40 -0.99 -7.53 -0.03
N ILE A 41 -0.55 -6.30 0.20
CA ILE A 41 0.79 -6.01 0.70
C ILE A 41 0.65 -5.54 2.14
N THR A 42 1.48 -6.07 3.05
CA THR A 42 1.58 -5.59 4.44
C THR A 42 3.04 -5.35 4.76
N SER A 43 3.40 -4.16 5.26
CA SER A 43 4.71 -3.93 5.87
C SER A 43 4.54 -3.73 7.38
N GLY A 44 5.34 -4.43 8.18
CA GLY A 44 5.19 -4.45 9.63
C GLY A 44 6.51 -4.33 10.35
N MET A 45 6.61 -3.44 11.34
CA MET A 45 7.68 -3.47 12.34
C MET A 45 7.36 -4.48 13.45
N VAL A 46 8.41 -5.03 14.07
CA VAL A 46 8.30 -5.99 15.18
C VAL A 46 8.00 -5.22 16.48
N HIS A 47 6.74 -5.28 16.95
CA HIS A 47 6.19 -4.84 18.27
C HIS A 47 6.18 -3.32 18.57
N PRO A 48 5.29 -2.79 19.45
CA PRO A 48 3.81 -2.88 19.47
C PRO A 48 3.15 -1.85 18.51
N LEU A 49 3.91 -1.25 17.60
CA LEU A 49 3.41 -0.21 16.71
C LEU A 49 2.66 -0.81 15.51
N PRO A 50 1.63 -0.12 14.99
CA PRO A 50 1.06 -0.44 13.69
C PRO A 50 2.15 -0.55 12.61
N GLY A 51 1.94 -1.47 11.67
CA GLY A 51 2.69 -1.47 10.41
C GLY A 51 2.41 -0.21 9.60
N GLU A 52 3.00 -0.10 8.40
CA GLU A 52 2.80 1.11 7.58
C GLU A 52 1.42 1.12 6.93
N GLY A 53 0.91 -0.06 6.58
CA GLY A 53 -0.44 -0.18 6.04
C GLY A 53 -0.65 -1.42 5.20
N LEU A 54 -1.76 -1.38 4.46
CA LEU A 54 -2.16 -2.39 3.51
C LEU A 54 -2.55 -1.75 2.18
N ALA A 55 -2.18 -2.37 1.05
CA ALA A 55 -2.61 -1.88 -0.26
C ALA A 55 -3.20 -2.98 -1.15
N PHE A 56 -4.26 -2.61 -1.87
CA PHE A 56 -4.82 -3.38 -2.99
C PHE A 56 -4.27 -2.81 -4.30
N LEU A 57 -3.42 -3.58 -4.98
CA LEU A 57 -2.71 -3.14 -6.18
C LEU A 57 -3.35 -3.64 -7.48
N ILE A 58 -3.48 -2.72 -8.44
CA ILE A 58 -3.76 -2.98 -9.86
C ILE A 58 -2.55 -2.54 -10.67
N ALA A 59 -1.86 -3.48 -11.31
CA ALA A 59 -0.68 -3.22 -12.12
C ALA A 59 -0.55 -4.21 -13.29
N PRO A 60 0.18 -3.87 -14.37
CA PRO A 60 0.39 -4.77 -15.51
C PRO A 60 1.21 -6.01 -15.15
N ASN A 61 2.07 -5.92 -14.13
CA ASN A 61 2.83 -7.02 -13.53
C ASN A 61 2.82 -6.87 -11.99
N LEU A 62 3.09 -7.97 -11.27
CA LEU A 62 3.22 -7.98 -9.81
C LEU A 62 4.68 -8.01 -9.35
N THR A 63 5.62 -7.70 -10.23
CA THR A 63 7.02 -7.63 -9.82
C THR A 63 7.17 -6.39 -8.95
N LEU A 64 7.45 -6.62 -7.66
CA LEU A 64 7.62 -5.53 -6.71
C LEU A 64 8.89 -4.73 -7.03
N PRO A 65 8.88 -3.40 -6.84
CA PRO A 65 10.06 -2.58 -7.02
C PRO A 65 11.17 -3.03 -6.07
N GLN A 66 12.39 -3.20 -6.59
CA GLN A 66 13.53 -3.55 -5.75
C GLN A 66 13.78 -2.45 -4.70
N GLY A 67 14.02 -2.86 -3.45
CA GLY A 67 14.25 -1.92 -2.34
C GLY A 67 13.04 -1.06 -2.01
N SER A 68 11.85 -1.48 -2.44
CA SER A 68 10.64 -1.04 -1.78
C SER A 68 10.50 -1.81 -0.47
N ASP A 69 10.24 -1.07 0.59
CA ASP A 69 9.88 -1.57 1.91
C ASP A 69 9.18 -0.42 2.68
N GLY A 70 8.55 -0.75 3.81
CA GLY A 70 8.07 0.22 4.79
C GLY A 70 7.14 1.26 4.17
N GLN A 71 7.57 2.52 4.21
CA GLN A 71 6.82 3.69 3.74
C GLN A 71 6.30 3.58 2.30
N TYR A 72 6.89 2.72 1.46
CA TYR A 72 6.53 2.60 0.04
C TYR A 72 5.43 1.57 -0.25
N LEU A 73 5.02 0.78 0.76
CA LEU A 73 3.98 -0.27 0.66
C LEU A 73 4.13 -1.19 -0.56
N ASP A 74 5.35 -1.35 -1.08
CA ASP A 74 5.66 -2.19 -2.25
C ASP A 74 4.96 -1.82 -3.54
N LEU A 75 4.51 -0.56 -3.57
CA LEU A 75 3.96 0.09 -4.74
C LEU A 75 5.08 0.72 -5.58
N THR A 76 6.03 1.38 -4.92
CA THR A 76 7.11 2.16 -5.56
C THR A 76 8.41 2.03 -4.78
N ASN A 77 9.46 2.72 -5.18
CA ASN A 77 10.63 2.93 -4.34
C ASN A 77 11.13 4.38 -4.52
N ALA A 78 12.20 4.74 -3.82
CA ALA A 78 12.77 6.09 -3.88
C ALA A 78 13.11 6.57 -5.31
N ALA A 79 13.40 5.66 -6.24
CA ALA A 79 13.75 5.98 -7.62
C ALA A 79 12.55 5.97 -8.59
N SER A 80 11.51 5.20 -8.29
CA SER A 80 10.35 5.03 -9.17
C SER A 80 9.10 5.80 -8.71
N ASP A 81 9.08 6.36 -7.50
CA ASP A 81 7.93 7.10 -6.98
C ASP A 81 7.52 8.26 -7.91
N GLY A 82 6.25 8.25 -8.35
CA GLY A 82 5.70 9.23 -9.28
C GLY A 82 5.99 8.95 -10.76
N ASN A 83 6.73 7.90 -11.11
CA ASN A 83 7.04 7.59 -12.50
C ASN A 83 5.80 7.07 -13.25
N PRO A 84 5.32 7.74 -14.32
CA PRO A 84 4.13 7.32 -15.06
C PRO A 84 4.24 5.92 -15.69
N SER A 85 5.47 5.41 -15.88
CA SER A 85 5.75 4.08 -16.43
C SER A 85 5.47 2.94 -15.43
N ASN A 86 5.22 3.26 -14.15
CA ASN A 86 4.81 2.26 -13.16
C ASN A 86 3.48 1.59 -13.54
N HIS A 87 2.59 2.35 -14.20
CA HIS A 87 1.26 1.92 -14.60
C HIS A 87 0.46 1.24 -13.47
N LEU A 88 0.61 1.76 -12.26
CA LEU A 88 -0.09 1.25 -11.08
C LEU A 88 -1.24 2.16 -10.67
N LEU A 89 -2.27 1.51 -10.14
CA LEU A 89 -3.34 2.10 -9.35
C LEU A 89 -3.45 1.27 -8.08
N ALA A 90 -3.43 1.89 -6.91
CA ALA A 90 -3.68 1.20 -5.66
C ALA A 90 -4.71 1.92 -4.80
N VAL A 91 -5.36 1.13 -3.94
CA VAL A 91 -6.13 1.63 -2.80
C VAL A 91 -5.38 1.21 -1.55
N GLU A 92 -4.90 2.18 -0.78
CA GLU A 92 -4.19 1.94 0.47
C GLU A 92 -5.09 2.17 1.69
N LEU A 93 -4.78 1.45 2.76
CA LEU A 93 -5.23 1.64 4.12
C LEU A 93 -3.98 1.94 4.94
N ASN A 94 -3.69 3.23 5.14
CA ASN A 94 -2.48 3.70 5.78
C ASN A 94 -2.65 3.73 7.29
N THR A 95 -1.69 3.13 8.00
CA THR A 95 -1.71 2.98 9.46
C THR A 95 -0.53 3.66 10.15
N TYR A 96 0.35 4.31 9.38
CA TYR A 96 1.50 5.05 9.89
C TYR A 96 1.71 6.33 9.10
N LYS A 97 1.90 7.45 9.80
CA LYS A 97 2.07 8.75 9.14
C LYS A 97 3.49 8.95 8.64
N GLN A 98 3.65 9.04 7.33
CA GLN A 98 4.84 9.57 6.67
C GLN A 98 4.76 11.09 6.48
N SER A 99 5.88 11.71 6.11
CA SER A 99 5.95 13.17 5.88
C SER A 99 5.01 13.68 4.79
N PHE A 100 4.58 12.79 3.89
CA PHE A 100 3.69 13.09 2.78
C PHE A 100 2.21 12.78 3.08
N ASP A 101 1.92 12.22 4.25
CA ASP A 101 0.57 11.84 4.65
C ASP A 101 -0.11 12.93 5.47
N GLN A 102 -1.42 13.01 5.33
CA GLN A 102 -2.24 13.87 6.17
C GLN A 102 -2.29 13.37 7.63
N ASN A 103 -2.44 12.06 7.82
CA ASN A 103 -2.54 11.39 9.12
C ASN A 103 -2.16 9.90 9.01
N ASP A 104 -2.15 9.21 10.14
CA ASP A 104 -1.80 7.78 10.34
C ASP A 104 -3.02 6.83 10.26
N ASN A 105 -4.18 7.29 9.79
CA ASN A 105 -5.40 6.48 9.71
C ASN A 105 -6.29 6.97 8.55
N HIS A 106 -5.89 6.63 7.32
CA HIS A 106 -6.61 7.07 6.13
C HIS A 106 -6.69 6.00 5.04
N LEU A 107 -7.72 6.13 4.21
CA LEU A 107 -7.80 5.45 2.92
C LEU A 107 -7.24 6.37 1.84
N GLY A 108 -6.44 5.81 0.93
CA GLY A 108 -5.79 6.55 -0.13
C GLY A 108 -6.00 5.93 -1.52
N ILE A 109 -5.97 6.76 -2.56
CA ILE A 109 -5.90 6.32 -3.96
C ILE A 109 -4.55 6.75 -4.54
N ASN A 110 -3.71 5.76 -4.83
CA ASN A 110 -2.34 5.95 -5.30
C ASN A 110 -2.28 5.74 -6.81
N ILE A 111 -1.69 6.68 -7.55
CA ILE A 111 -1.51 6.58 -9.01
C ILE A 111 -0.04 6.78 -9.31
N ASN A 112 0.66 5.72 -9.71
CA ASN A 112 2.10 5.73 -10.02
C ASN A 112 3.04 6.21 -8.90
N SER A 113 2.52 6.52 -7.72
CA SER A 113 3.24 7.09 -6.58
C SER A 113 2.70 6.52 -5.29
N ILE A 114 3.53 6.38 -4.26
CA ILE A 114 3.05 6.15 -2.90
C ILE A 114 2.25 7.33 -2.36
N ARG A 115 2.47 8.55 -2.87
CA ARG A 115 1.70 9.72 -2.49
C ARG A 115 0.30 9.62 -3.08
N SER A 116 -0.68 9.46 -2.20
CA SER A 116 -2.08 9.41 -2.60
C SER A 116 -2.51 10.65 -3.38
N ASN A 117 -3.13 10.44 -4.54
CA ASN A 117 -3.78 11.50 -5.31
C ASN A 117 -5.04 12.03 -4.59
N LYS A 118 -5.68 11.17 -3.79
CA LYS A 118 -6.77 11.57 -2.90
C LYS A 118 -6.80 10.69 -1.67
N THR A 119 -7.10 11.29 -0.52
CA THR A 119 -7.21 10.63 0.77
C THR A 119 -8.55 10.94 1.43
N VAL A 120 -8.97 10.06 2.34
CA VAL A 120 -10.07 10.28 3.29
C VAL A 120 -9.60 9.82 4.66
N SER A 121 -9.68 10.70 5.66
CA SER A 121 -9.41 10.28 7.04
C SER A 121 -10.51 9.34 7.50
N LEU A 122 -10.13 8.19 8.03
CA LEU A 122 -11.10 7.22 8.54
C LEU A 122 -11.58 7.56 9.94
N SER A 123 -10.82 8.41 10.65
CA SER A 123 -11.24 8.98 11.93
C SER A 123 -12.49 9.85 11.78
N ASP A 124 -12.68 10.52 10.63
CA ASP A 124 -13.89 11.30 10.34
C ASP A 124 -15.15 10.42 10.18
N LEU A 125 -14.95 9.10 10.01
CA LEU A 125 -15.98 8.08 9.86
C LEU A 125 -16.06 7.16 11.08
N ASP A 126 -15.38 7.50 12.18
CA ASP A 126 -15.26 6.65 13.38
C ASP A 126 -14.66 5.25 13.12
N ILE A 127 -13.84 5.12 12.08
CA ILE A 127 -13.15 3.87 11.72
C ILE A 127 -11.68 3.97 12.11
N GLN A 128 -11.18 2.96 12.83
CA GLN A 128 -9.77 2.82 13.20
C GLN A 128 -9.22 1.49 12.68
N ILE A 129 -8.28 1.55 11.74
CA ILE A 129 -7.74 0.33 11.09
C ILE A 129 -6.71 -0.39 11.98
N ALA A 130 -5.86 0.36 12.68
CA ALA A 130 -4.82 -0.20 13.56
C ALA A 130 -4.89 0.40 14.97
N PRO A 131 -5.80 -0.08 15.83
CA PRO A 131 -5.87 0.40 17.21
C PRO A 131 -4.69 -0.11 18.04
N ASN A 132 -4.19 0.72 18.96
CA ASN A 132 -3.10 0.38 19.89
C ASN A 132 -3.46 -0.76 20.87
N THR A 133 -4.73 -1.12 20.94
CA THR A 133 -5.24 -2.27 21.70
C THR A 133 -6.22 -3.04 20.84
N THR A 134 -6.32 -4.35 21.06
CA THR A 134 -7.32 -5.16 20.37
C THR A 134 -8.72 -4.62 20.66
N LYS A 135 -9.42 -4.21 19.60
CA LYS A 135 -10.84 -3.83 19.65
C LYS A 135 -11.65 -4.93 18.99
N PHE A 136 -12.62 -5.47 19.73
CA PHE A 136 -13.59 -6.40 19.19
C PHE A 136 -14.84 -5.63 18.79
N TYR A 137 -15.17 -5.65 17.50
CA TYR A 137 -16.46 -5.18 17.01
C TYR A 137 -17.39 -6.39 16.99
N MET A 138 -18.40 -6.40 17.88
CA MET A 138 -19.49 -7.36 17.76
C MET A 138 -20.43 -6.86 16.67
N VAL A 139 -20.49 -7.61 15.57
CA VAL A 139 -21.38 -7.38 14.42
C VAL A 139 -22.55 -8.35 14.47
#